data_AF-A0A2A3Y719-F1
#
_entry.id   AF-A0A2A3Y719-F1
#
_cell.length_a   1.000
_cell.length_b   1.000
_cell.length_c   1.000
_cell.angle_alpha   90.00
_cell.angle_beta   90.00
_cell.angle_gamma   90.00
#
_symmetry.space_group_name_H-M   'P 1'
#
loop_
_entity.id
_entity.type
_entity.pdbx_description
1 polymer ?
#
loop_
_entity_poly.entity_id
_entity_poly.type
_entity_poly.pdbx_seq_one_letter_code
_entity_poly.pdbx_strand_id
1 'polypeptide(L)'
;MNSIDSALSDPDAWRGFRSYLETAFEMQAENCAFTDILTMSAPEAPGRLRPDFVHQDVALLLLAIAGVINATRESAPEAWRRVAAISIEALQSQREQLPPAPITQQLYRTFALERVQSRKTESHSNSH
;
A
#
# COMPACT_ATOMS: atom_id res chain seq x y z
N MET A 1 14.82 -15.34 1.01
CA MET A 1 14.20 -15.28 -0.33
C MET A 1 13.34 -14.02 -0.32
N ASN A 2 13.61 -13.04 -1.19
CA ASN A 2 12.90 -11.77 -1.18
C ASN A 2 11.45 -12.00 -1.61
N SER A 3 10.43 -11.38 -0.99
CA SER A 3 9.02 -11.63 -1.35
C SER A 3 8.73 -11.29 -2.82
N ILE A 4 9.48 -10.32 -3.36
CA ILE A 4 9.49 -9.92 -4.77
C ILE A 4 9.93 -11.09 -5.68
N ASP A 5 11.00 -11.81 -5.33
CA ASP A 5 11.52 -12.91 -6.15
C ASP A 5 10.53 -14.08 -6.22
N SER A 6 9.84 -14.35 -5.11
CA SER A 6 8.79 -15.38 -5.06
C SER A 6 7.53 -14.97 -5.82
N ALA A 7 7.13 -13.70 -5.76
CA ALA A 7 6.00 -13.17 -6.53
C ALA A 7 6.27 -13.20 -8.05
N LEU A 8 7.49 -12.84 -8.47
CA LEU A 8 7.91 -12.85 -9.87
C LEU A 8 8.09 -14.26 -10.45
N SER A 9 8.25 -15.27 -9.59
CA SER A 9 8.41 -16.68 -9.99
C SER A 9 7.07 -17.43 -10.08
N ASP A 10 5.94 -16.80 -9.75
CA ASP A 10 4.62 -17.44 -9.80
C ASP A 10 4.17 -17.65 -11.26
N PRO A 11 3.78 -18.87 -11.68
CA PRO A 11 3.24 -19.11 -13.01
C PRO A 11 1.92 -18.37 -13.29
N ASP A 12 1.20 -17.91 -12.27
CA ASP A 12 0.08 -16.96 -12.38
C ASP A 12 0.52 -15.58 -11.85
N ALA A 13 0.80 -14.65 -12.75
CA ALA A 13 1.28 -13.30 -12.42
C ALA A 13 0.33 -12.55 -11.46
N TRP A 14 -0.98 -12.81 -11.54
CA TRP A 14 -1.95 -12.21 -10.61
C TRP A 14 -1.83 -12.80 -9.20
N ARG A 15 -1.59 -14.11 -9.10
CA ARG A 15 -1.34 -14.76 -7.81
C ARG A 15 -0.07 -14.21 -7.17
N GLY A 16 0.99 -14.01 -7.96
CA GLY A 16 2.22 -13.35 -7.53
C GLY A 16 1.98 -11.94 -6.98
N PHE A 17 1.26 -11.09 -7.72
CA PHE A 17 0.97 -9.72 -7.30
C PHE A 17 0.05 -9.63 -6.08
N ARG A 18 -0.97 -10.50 -5.99
CA ARG A 18 -1.82 -10.60 -4.79
C ARG A 18 -0.98 -10.94 -3.56
N SER A 19 -0.12 -11.96 -3.68
CA SER A 19 0.78 -12.39 -2.61
C SER A 19 1.73 -11.27 -2.18
N TYR A 20 2.26 -10.49 -3.14
CA TYR A 20 3.05 -9.30 -2.85
C TYR A 20 2.25 -8.26 -2.05
N LEU A 21 1.03 -7.92 -2.46
CA LEU A 21 0.20 -6.93 -1.74
C LEU A 21 -0.14 -7.40 -0.32
N GLU A 22 -0.55 -8.65 -0.17
CA GLU A 22 -0.86 -9.24 1.15
C GLU A 22 0.37 -9.20 2.07
N THR A 23 1.54 -9.61 1.56
CA THR A 23 2.81 -9.54 2.30
C THR A 23 3.17 -8.09 2.65
N ALA A 24 3.03 -7.16 1.72
CA ALA A 24 3.33 -5.76 1.95
C ALA A 24 2.42 -5.14 3.03
N PHE A 25 1.13 -5.50 3.06
CA PHE A 25 0.20 -5.04 4.08
C PHE A 25 0.47 -5.67 5.45
N GLU A 26 0.82 -6.95 5.49
CA GLU A 26 1.26 -7.61 6.72
C GLU A 26 2.53 -6.96 7.28
N MET A 27 3.53 -6.71 6.42
CA MET A 27 4.75 -5.99 6.79
C MET A 27 4.45 -4.57 7.30
N GLN A 28 3.47 -3.87 6.71
CA GLN A 28 3.03 -2.56 7.22
C GLN A 28 2.27 -2.67 8.55
N ALA A 29 1.53 -3.76 8.79
CA ALA A 29 0.82 -4.01 10.04
C ALA A 29 1.80 -4.27 11.19
N GLU A 30 2.90 -4.97 10.91
CA GLU A 30 4.00 -5.17 11.85
C GLU A 30 4.90 -3.93 11.97
N ASN A 31 5.09 -3.16 10.88
CA ASN A 31 5.95 -1.97 10.85
C ASN A 31 5.51 -0.93 9.78
N CYS A 32 4.67 0.02 10.18
CA CYS A 32 4.07 1.01 9.29
C CYS A 32 5.05 2.05 8.70
N ALA A 33 6.33 2.04 9.09
CA ALA A 33 7.34 2.98 8.57
C ALA A 33 7.87 2.62 7.16
N PHE A 34 7.52 1.44 6.64
CA PHE A 34 8.18 0.83 5.47
C PHE A 34 7.71 1.29 4.08
N THR A 35 6.90 2.35 4.00
CA THR A 35 6.21 2.75 2.76
C THR A 35 7.15 3.19 1.63
N ASP A 36 8.33 3.73 1.97
CA ASP A 36 9.33 4.20 1.00
C ASP A 36 10.16 3.07 0.38
N ILE A 37 10.24 1.90 1.02
CA ILE A 37 11.06 0.78 0.55
C ILE A 37 10.26 -0.14 -0.38
N LEU A 38 8.97 -0.31 -0.10
CA LEU A 38 8.11 -1.26 -0.84
C LEU A 38 7.71 -0.74 -2.23
N THR A 39 7.86 0.56 -2.49
CA THR A 39 7.36 1.21 -3.69
C THR A 39 8.26 1.16 -4.92
N MET A 40 9.55 0.78 -4.78
CA MET A 40 10.47 0.77 -5.93
C MET A 40 10.42 -0.50 -6.79
N SER A 41 9.76 -1.57 -6.34
CA SER A 41 9.85 -2.89 -7.00
C SER A 41 8.53 -3.68 -7.02
N ALA A 42 7.40 -2.99 -7.14
CA ALA A 42 6.12 -3.69 -7.26
C ALA A 42 6.08 -4.52 -8.56
N PRO A 43 5.75 -5.83 -8.49
CA PRO A 43 5.66 -6.67 -9.68
C PRO A 43 4.46 -6.29 -10.56
N GLU A 44 4.59 -6.45 -11.88
CA GLU A 44 3.48 -6.28 -12.82
C GLU A 44 2.58 -7.53 -12.85
N ALA A 45 1.26 -7.34 -12.89
CA ALA A 45 0.28 -8.43 -13.07
C ALA A 45 -0.61 -8.20 -14.30
N PRO A 46 -0.14 -8.55 -15.51
CA PRO A 46 -0.90 -8.34 -16.73
C PRO A 46 -2.19 -9.16 -16.77
N GLY A 47 -3.28 -8.55 -17.27
CA GLY A 47 -4.50 -9.25 -17.70
C GLY A 47 -5.62 -9.43 -16.66
N ARG A 48 -5.40 -9.09 -15.38
CA ARG A 48 -6.44 -9.13 -14.33
C ARG A 48 -6.64 -7.81 -13.58
N LEU A 49 -5.73 -6.86 -13.76
CA LEU A 49 -5.89 -5.50 -13.27
C LEU A 49 -6.75 -4.69 -14.23
N ARG A 50 -7.49 -3.72 -13.69
CA ARG A 50 -8.13 -2.67 -14.49
C ARG A 50 -7.09 -1.99 -15.40
N PRO A 51 -7.42 -1.69 -16.67
CA PRO A 51 -6.45 -1.25 -17.68
C PRO A 51 -5.86 0.15 -17.45
N ASP A 52 -6.50 0.94 -16.59
CA ASP A 52 -6.08 2.27 -16.15
C ASP A 52 -5.30 2.25 -14.82
N PHE A 53 -5.01 1.07 -14.26
CA PHE A 53 -4.13 0.92 -13.10
C PHE A 53 -2.67 1.02 -13.53
N VAL A 54 -1.90 1.84 -12.82
CA VAL A 54 -0.48 2.06 -13.08
C VAL A 54 0.36 1.81 -11.83
N HIS A 55 1.66 1.60 -11.99
CA HIS A 55 2.55 1.31 -10.87
C HIS A 55 2.54 2.41 -9.78
N GLN A 56 2.24 3.67 -10.13
CA GLN A 56 2.08 4.76 -9.17
C GLN A 56 0.92 4.51 -8.18
N ASP A 57 -0.12 3.78 -8.58
CA ASP A 57 -1.28 3.50 -7.73
C ASP A 57 -0.93 2.52 -6.60
N VAL A 58 0.07 1.66 -6.78
CA VAL A 58 0.56 0.76 -5.73
C VAL A 58 1.10 1.57 -4.54
N ALA A 59 1.80 2.67 -4.82
CA ALA A 59 2.30 3.57 -3.79
C ALA A 59 1.17 4.22 -2.98
N LEU A 60 0.14 4.70 -3.67
CA LEU A 60 -1.05 5.27 -3.06
C LEU A 60 -1.77 4.24 -2.19
N LEU A 61 -1.88 3.02 -2.69
CA LEU A 61 -2.54 1.93 -1.98
C LEU A 61 -1.82 1.58 -0.68
N LEU A 62 -0.48 1.45 -0.73
CA LEU A 62 0.36 1.22 0.44
C LEU A 62 0.31 2.40 1.43
N LEU A 63 0.28 3.64 0.94
CA LEU A 63 0.16 4.82 1.80
C LEU A 63 -1.19 4.87 2.54
N ALA A 64 -2.28 4.57 1.84
CA ALA A 64 -3.64 4.53 2.38
C ALA A 64 -3.78 3.42 3.44
N ILE A 65 -3.25 2.23 3.16
CA ILE A 65 -3.31 1.09 4.09
C ILE A 65 -2.45 1.33 5.34
N ALA A 66 -1.26 1.91 5.21
CA ALA A 66 -0.49 2.37 6.36
C ALA A 66 -1.28 3.38 7.22
N GLY A 67 -2.15 4.20 6.60
CA GLY A 67 -3.01 5.14 7.32
C GLY A 67 -4.06 4.41 8.15
N VAL A 68 -4.74 3.44 7.54
CA VAL A 68 -5.73 2.58 8.22
C VAL A 68 -5.08 1.82 9.37
N ILE A 69 -3.97 1.11 9.12
CA ILE A 69 -3.24 0.34 10.12
C ILE A 69 -2.88 1.22 11.32
N ASN A 70 -2.30 2.41 11.07
CA ASN A 70 -1.90 3.30 12.15
C ASN A 70 -3.10 3.82 12.95
N ALA A 71 -4.20 4.17 12.27
CA ALA A 71 -5.40 4.69 12.91
C ALA A 71 -6.17 3.63 13.72
N THR A 72 -6.12 2.35 13.30
CA THR A 72 -6.89 1.28 13.94
C THR A 72 -6.07 0.39 14.87
N ARG A 73 -4.77 0.66 15.04
CA ARG A 73 -3.82 -0.20 15.77
C ARG A 73 -4.27 -0.66 17.15
N GLU A 74 -4.97 0.18 17.92
CA GLU A 74 -5.36 -0.14 19.30
C GLU A 74 -6.74 -0.81 19.39
N SER A 75 -7.68 -0.37 18.54
CA SER A 75 -9.09 -0.77 18.64
C SER A 75 -9.47 -1.90 17.67
N ALA A 76 -8.78 -2.01 16.54
CA ALA A 76 -9.05 -3.00 15.49
C ALA A 76 -7.78 -3.33 14.69
N PRO A 77 -6.81 -4.05 15.28
CA PRO A 77 -5.52 -4.36 14.64
C PRO A 77 -5.65 -5.21 13.37
N GLU A 78 -6.77 -5.93 13.21
CA GLU A 78 -7.03 -6.80 12.05
C GLU A 78 -7.81 -6.12 10.92
N ALA A 79 -8.19 -4.84 11.07
CA ALA A 79 -9.03 -4.13 10.11
C ALA A 79 -8.41 -4.04 8.71
N TRP A 80 -7.08 -4.02 8.63
CA TRP A 80 -6.33 -3.98 7.37
C TRP A 80 -6.65 -5.17 6.46
N ARG A 81 -6.95 -6.36 7.02
CA ARG A 81 -7.28 -7.57 6.23
C ARG A 81 -8.54 -7.35 5.39
N ARG A 82 -9.54 -6.68 5.97
CA ARG A 82 -10.79 -6.38 5.27
C ARG A 82 -10.57 -5.35 4.16
N VAL A 83 -9.79 -4.31 4.43
CA VAL A 83 -9.45 -3.28 3.44
C VAL A 83 -8.61 -3.87 2.30
N ALA A 84 -7.59 -4.68 2.60
CA ALA A 84 -6.78 -5.38 1.62
C ALA A 84 -7.64 -6.22 0.66
N ALA A 85 -8.57 -7.02 1.19
CA ALA A 85 -9.48 -7.82 0.38
C ALA A 85 -10.35 -6.96 -0.55
N ILE A 86 -10.92 -5.86 -0.04
CA ILE A 86 -11.72 -4.92 -0.82
C ILE A 86 -10.87 -4.26 -1.92
N SER A 87 -9.65 -3.83 -1.60
CA SER A 87 -8.73 -3.22 -2.55
C SER A 87 -8.38 -4.19 -3.67
N ILE A 88 -8.02 -5.42 -3.35
CA ILE A 88 -7.66 -6.46 -4.33
C ILE A 88 -8.85 -6.76 -5.25
N GLU A 89 -10.07 -6.84 -4.72
CA GLU A 89 -11.30 -7.02 -5.52
C GLU A 89 -11.59 -5.80 -6.41
N ALA A 90 -11.43 -4.59 -5.88
CA ALA A 90 -11.64 -3.35 -6.62
C ALA A 90 -10.65 -3.18 -7.78
N LEU A 91 -9.42 -3.69 -7.65
CA LEU A 91 -8.41 -3.67 -8.72
C LEU A 91 -8.79 -4.54 -9.91
N GLN A 92 -9.63 -5.56 -9.72
CA GLN A 92 -10.15 -6.40 -10.80
C GLN A 92 -11.44 -5.85 -11.42
N SER A 93 -12.17 -5.00 -10.69
CA SER A 93 -13.48 -4.51 -11.08
C SER A 93 -13.38 -3.21 -11.88
N GLN A 94 -13.99 -3.19 -13.07
CA GLN A 94 -14.08 -1.97 -13.88
C GLN A 94 -15.53 -1.45 -13.94
N ARG A 95 -15.88 -0.56 -13.01
CA ARG A 95 -17.18 0.14 -13.02
C ARG A 95 -17.09 1.55 -13.60
N GLU A 96 -16.03 2.29 -13.27
CA GLU A 96 -15.77 3.67 -13.73
C GLU A 96 -14.26 3.91 -13.86
N GLN A 97 -13.84 4.82 -14.74
CA GLN A 97 -12.44 5.14 -15.01
C GLN A 97 -11.80 5.93 -13.86
N LEU A 98 -10.55 5.61 -13.50
CA LEU A 98 -9.83 6.36 -12.46
C LEU A 98 -9.54 7.79 -12.91
N PRO A 99 -9.48 8.74 -11.96
CA PRO A 99 -8.81 10.01 -12.22
C PRO A 99 -7.34 9.75 -12.63
N PRO A 100 -6.72 10.67 -13.38
CA PRO A 100 -5.33 10.51 -13.80
C PRO A 100 -4.41 10.31 -12.60
N ALA A 101 -3.48 9.36 -12.72
CA ALA A 101 -2.52 9.06 -11.67
C ALA A 101 -1.72 10.32 -11.30
N PRO A 102 -1.49 10.60 -10.01
CA PRO A 102 -0.80 11.82 -9.62
C PRO A 102 0.71 11.68 -9.86
N ILE A 103 1.40 12.82 -10.01
CA ILE A 103 2.82 12.83 -10.33
C ILE A 103 3.63 12.33 -9.12
N THR A 104 4.34 11.21 -9.33
CA THR A 104 5.04 10.39 -8.33
C THR A 104 5.83 11.19 -7.29
N GLN A 105 6.62 12.18 -7.71
CA GLN A 105 7.48 12.94 -6.81
C GLN A 105 6.74 13.87 -5.84
N GLN A 106 5.61 14.45 -6.27
CA GLN A 106 4.85 15.38 -5.42
C GLN A 106 4.10 14.62 -4.32
N LEU A 107 3.54 13.46 -4.65
CA LEU A 107 2.86 12.58 -3.70
C LEU A 107 3.79 12.13 -2.57
N TYR A 108 4.93 11.54 -2.90
CA TYR A 108 5.87 11.06 -1.88
C TYR A 108 6.31 12.20 -0.96
N ARG A 109 6.60 13.38 -1.53
CA ARG A 109 7.03 14.53 -0.75
C ARG A 109 5.95 14.98 0.24
N THR A 110 4.71 15.13 -0.20
CA THR A 110 3.61 15.57 0.66
C THR A 110 3.37 14.58 1.80
N PHE A 111 3.24 13.30 1.50
CA PHE A 111 2.90 12.29 2.52
C PHE A 111 4.06 11.96 3.47
N ALA A 112 5.31 11.97 2.99
CA ALA A 112 6.48 11.81 3.86
C ALA A 112 6.61 12.97 4.85
N LEU A 113 6.34 14.20 4.40
CA LEU A 113 6.38 15.39 5.27
C LEU A 113 5.27 15.36 6.31
N GLU A 114 4.04 15.01 5.93
CA GLU A 114 2.91 14.92 6.87
C GLU A 114 3.15 13.87 7.96
N ARG A 115 3.59 12.65 7.60
CA ARG A 115 3.84 11.60 8.60
C ARG A 115 4.99 11.92 9.55
N VAL A 116 6.01 12.65 9.10
CA VAL A 116 7.08 13.13 9.99
C VAL A 116 6.55 14.20 10.95
N GLN A 117 5.65 15.07 10.49
CA GLN A 117 5.04 16.10 11.34
C GLN A 117 4.09 15.50 12.39
N SER A 118 3.20 14.57 12.01
CA SER A 118 2.26 13.92 12.93
C SER A 118 2.97 13.21 14.10
N ARG A 119 4.09 12.53 13.83
CA ARG A 119 4.92 11.91 14.89
C ARG A 119 5.59 12.94 15.79
N LYS A 120 6.04 14.08 15.26
CA LYS A 120 6.63 15.14 16.07
C LYS A 120 5.59 15.79 16.98
N THR A 121 4.38 16.01 16.51
CA THR A 121 3.29 16.58 17.32
C THR A 121 2.83 15.65 18.44
N GLU A 122 2.77 14.33 18.20
CA GLU A 122 2.44 13.33 19.24
C GLU A 122 3.53 13.24 20.32
N SER A 123 4.82 13.29 19.97
CA SER A 123 5.90 13.29 20.97
C SER A 123 5.99 14.55 21.83
N HIS A 124 5.56 15.72 21.34
CA HIS A 124 5.56 16.95 22.14
C HIS A 124 4.33 17.06 23.06
N SER A 125 3.22 16.39 22.74
CA SER A 125 2.02 16.39 23.58
C SER A 125 2.11 15.41 24.76
N ASN A 126 2.99 14.42 24.70
CA ASN A 126 3.13 13.38 25.73
C ASN A 126 4.23 13.66 26.77
N SER A 127 4.72 14.90 26.82
CA SER A 127 5.85 15.31 27.67
C SER A 127 5.49 16.43 28.66
N HIS A 128 4.22 16.55 29.05
CA HIS A 128 3.73 17.59 29.96
C HIS A 128 2.95 17.05 31.16
#